data_AF-A0A7V6XPQ2-F1
#
_entry.id   AF-A0A7V6XPQ2-F1
#
_cell.length_a   1.000
_cell.length_b   1.000
_cell.length_c   1.000
_cell.angle_alpha   90.00
_cell.angle_beta   90.00
_cell.angle_gamma   90.00
#
_symmetry.space_group_name_H-M   'P 1'
#
loop_
_entity.id
_entity.type
_entity.pdbx_description
1 polymer ?
#
loop_
_entity_poly.entity_id
_entity_poly.type
_entity_poly.pdbx_seq_one_letter_code
_entity_poly.pdbx_strand_id
1 'polypeptide(L)'
;MKGEEKKDESTRGAASKTISEAQAVQDDYTRSFLTSTEEVEDGFYEMRTWTDEYSIWIPSEATLDKTYYQKRERYWEKFLYAWIDEKENLSYALFGWFEDSADSVENVFFSLNKFAHYEGEYDKTEDEKHIYYFGK
;
A
#
# COMPACT_ATOMS: atom_id res chain seq x y z
N MET A 1 12.56 46.64 -45.40
CA MET A 1 12.90 45.24 -45.71
C MET A 1 13.81 44.75 -44.60
N LYS A 2 13.30 43.99 -43.62
CA LYS A 2 13.32 42.50 -43.54
C LYS A 2 14.75 41.96 -43.65
N GLY A 3 15.32 41.16 -42.74
CA GLY A 3 14.89 40.47 -41.51
C GLY A 3 16.16 39.97 -40.81
N GLU A 4 16.23 40.04 -39.48
CA GLU A 4 15.97 38.95 -38.52
C GLU A 4 17.10 37.91 -38.39
N GLU A 5 17.70 37.94 -37.20
CA GLU A 5 18.61 36.96 -36.60
C GLU A 5 17.99 35.56 -36.56
N LYS A 6 18.75 34.54 -36.94
CA LYS A 6 18.46 33.17 -36.52
C LYS A 6 19.16 32.91 -35.19
N LYS A 7 18.38 32.98 -34.11
CA LYS A 7 18.71 32.36 -32.83
C LYS A 7 18.33 30.88 -32.94
N ASP A 8 19.32 30.01 -32.81
CA ASP A 8 19.11 28.57 -32.65
C ASP A 8 18.51 28.32 -31.26
N GLU A 9 17.21 28.07 -31.22
CA GLU A 9 16.48 27.72 -30.01
C GLU A 9 16.43 26.19 -29.91
N SER A 10 17.49 25.60 -29.35
CA SER A 10 17.48 24.21 -28.91
C SER A 10 16.71 24.11 -27.59
N THR A 11 15.39 24.06 -27.69
CA THR A 11 14.49 23.77 -26.56
C THR A 11 14.68 22.30 -26.16
N ARG A 12 15.56 22.02 -25.21
CA ARG A 12 15.53 20.76 -24.46
C ARG A 12 14.31 20.81 -23.55
N GLY A 13 13.23 20.18 -23.99
CA GLY A 13 12.09 19.87 -23.14
C GLY A 13 12.55 19.00 -21.98
N ALA A 14 12.73 19.63 -20.81
CA ALA A 14 12.66 18.91 -19.55
C ALA A 14 11.19 18.54 -19.37
N ALA A 15 10.86 17.26 -19.57
CA ALA A 15 9.60 16.72 -19.08
C ALA A 15 9.63 16.86 -17.55
N SER A 16 9.03 17.95 -17.06
CA SER A 16 8.69 18.11 -15.65
C SER A 16 7.72 16.99 -15.32
N LYS A 17 8.23 15.88 -14.77
CA LYS A 17 7.41 14.77 -14.30
C LYS A 17 6.53 15.36 -13.19
N THR A 18 5.29 15.69 -13.52
CA THR A 18 4.32 16.20 -12.54
C THR A 18 4.14 15.11 -11.49
N ILE A 19 4.62 15.37 -10.29
CA ILE A 19 4.41 14.49 -9.14
C ILE A 19 2.90 14.48 -8.88
N SER A 20 2.32 13.29 -8.76
CA SER A 20 0.89 13.12 -8.45
C SER A 20 0.52 13.88 -7.17
N GLU A 21 -0.70 14.44 -7.13
CA GLU A 21 -1.25 15.08 -5.94
C GLU A 21 -1.79 14.05 -4.92
N ALA A 22 -1.76 12.74 -5.22
CA ALA A 22 -2.16 11.69 -4.29
C ALA A 22 -1.33 11.70 -3.00
N GLN A 23 -1.97 11.56 -1.84
CA GLN A 23 -1.29 11.57 -0.55
C GLN A 23 -0.28 10.44 -0.42
N ALA A 24 -0.58 9.25 -0.95
CA ALA A 24 0.33 8.12 -0.99
C ALA A 24 1.66 8.44 -1.70
N VAL A 25 1.63 9.31 -2.72
CA VAL A 25 2.81 9.75 -3.48
C VAL A 25 3.50 10.94 -2.78
N GLN A 26 2.74 11.83 -2.16
CA GLN A 26 3.31 12.99 -1.47
C GLN A 26 4.01 12.62 -0.17
N ASP A 27 3.49 11.66 0.59
CA ASP A 27 4.10 11.21 1.83
C ASP A 27 5.40 10.43 1.56
N ASP A 28 6.53 10.95 2.03
CA ASP A 28 7.85 10.40 1.74
C ASP A 28 8.01 8.95 2.23
N TYR A 29 7.42 8.62 3.38
CA TYR A 29 7.51 7.28 3.93
C TYR A 29 6.71 6.30 3.08
N THR A 30 5.45 6.59 2.82
CA THR A 30 4.56 5.79 1.96
C THR A 30 5.13 5.64 0.55
N ARG A 31 5.59 6.75 -0.06
CA ARG A 31 6.22 6.74 -1.40
C ARG A 31 7.40 5.79 -1.49
N SER A 32 8.15 5.59 -0.40
CA SER A 32 9.30 4.67 -0.40
C SER A 32 8.93 3.19 -0.59
N PHE A 33 7.65 2.85 -0.46
CA PHE A 33 7.11 1.50 -0.67
C PHE A 33 6.36 1.37 -2.01
N LEU A 34 6.04 2.48 -2.67
CA LEU A 34 5.33 2.43 -3.94
C LEU A 34 6.26 1.94 -5.06
N THR A 35 5.73 1.09 -5.94
CA THR A 35 6.49 0.60 -7.10
C THR A 35 6.63 1.67 -8.19
N SER A 36 5.71 2.63 -8.22
CA SER A 36 5.64 3.72 -9.17
C SER A 36 4.94 4.96 -8.56
N THR A 37 5.09 6.10 -9.23
CA THR A 37 4.27 7.31 -8.96
C THR A 37 3.01 7.37 -9.83
N GLU A 38 2.73 6.30 -10.56
CA GLU A 38 1.56 6.13 -11.43
C GLU A 38 0.63 5.11 -10.80
N GLU A 39 -0.68 5.33 -10.96
CA GLU A 39 -1.71 4.44 -10.46
C GLU A 39 -1.70 3.10 -11.23
N VAL A 40 -1.93 2.01 -10.50
CA VAL A 40 -2.10 0.66 -11.10
C VAL A 40 -3.54 0.43 -11.54
N GLU A 41 -4.48 1.07 -10.84
CA GLU A 41 -5.90 1.17 -11.13
C GLU A 41 -6.40 2.52 -10.60
N ASP A 42 -7.49 3.05 -11.16
CA ASP A 42 -8.05 4.37 -10.79
C ASP A 42 -8.20 4.51 -9.26
N GLY A 43 -7.47 5.47 -8.68
CA GLY A 43 -7.44 5.72 -7.23
C GLY A 43 -6.60 4.74 -6.40
N PHE A 44 -5.80 3.87 -7.01
CA PHE A 44 -4.97 2.89 -6.32
C PHE A 44 -3.51 2.89 -6.79
N TYR A 45 -2.61 2.76 -5.83
CA TYR A 45 -1.17 2.59 -6.05
C TYR A 45 -0.72 1.21 -5.60
N GLU A 46 0.18 0.60 -6.36
CA GLU A 46 0.83 -0.64 -5.94
C GLU A 46 1.94 -0.33 -4.93
N MET A 47 1.79 -0.93 -3.76
CA MET A 47 2.77 -0.93 -2.68
C MET A 47 3.45 -2.30 -2.62
N ARG A 48 4.78 -2.30 -2.71
CA ARG A 48 5.59 -3.50 -2.46
C ARG A 48 5.99 -3.52 -0.99
N THR A 49 5.76 -4.64 -0.31
CA THR A 49 6.15 -4.76 1.10
C THR A 49 7.65 -5.06 1.24
N TRP A 50 8.26 -4.79 2.39
CA TRP A 50 9.73 -4.97 2.54
C TRP A 50 10.19 -6.42 2.57
N THR A 51 9.26 -7.35 2.81
CA THR A 51 9.57 -8.78 2.68
C THR A 51 9.80 -9.14 1.21
N ASP A 52 9.34 -8.31 0.27
CA ASP A 52 9.32 -8.53 -1.17
C ASP A 52 8.48 -9.76 -1.60
N GLU A 53 7.76 -10.39 -0.67
CA GLU A 53 6.99 -11.63 -0.88
C GLU A 53 5.64 -11.37 -1.55
N TYR A 54 5.08 -10.17 -1.39
CA TYR A 54 3.83 -9.77 -2.02
C TYR A 54 3.75 -8.25 -2.27
N SER A 55 2.77 -7.86 -3.09
CA SER A 55 2.34 -6.47 -3.24
C SER A 55 0.86 -6.35 -2.87
N ILE A 56 0.47 -5.15 -2.45
CA ILE A 56 -0.93 -4.79 -2.21
C ILE A 56 -1.25 -3.49 -2.91
N TRP A 57 -2.51 -3.28 -3.23
CA TRP A 57 -2.99 -2.00 -3.72
C TRP A 57 -3.50 -1.17 -2.54
N ILE A 58 -2.98 0.05 -2.44
CA ILE A 58 -3.42 1.01 -1.42
C ILE A 58 -4.13 2.19 -2.08
N PRO A 59 -5.14 2.79 -1.42
CA PRO A 59 -5.82 3.99 -1.94
C PRO A 59 -4.85 5.15 -2.17
N SER A 60 -5.18 6.05 -3.10
CA SER A 60 -4.44 7.29 -3.37
C SER A 60 -4.30 8.19 -2.14
N GLU A 61 -5.25 8.12 -1.21
CA GLU A 61 -5.28 8.89 0.03
C GLU A 61 -4.60 8.17 1.21
N ALA A 62 -4.15 6.92 1.02
CA ALA A 62 -3.57 6.15 2.11
C ALA A 62 -2.15 6.58 2.44
N THR A 63 -1.86 6.64 3.74
CA THR A 63 -0.49 6.80 4.25
C THR A 63 -0.14 5.67 5.21
N LEU A 64 1.11 5.23 5.18
CA LEU A 64 1.65 4.24 6.10
C LEU A 64 2.12 4.91 7.39
N ASP A 65 1.85 4.26 8.52
CA ASP A 65 2.41 4.69 9.79
C ASP A 65 3.75 4.00 10.06
N LYS A 66 4.82 4.80 10.03
CA LYS A 66 6.19 4.35 10.32
C LYS A 66 6.36 3.73 11.70
N THR A 67 5.56 4.13 12.68
CA THR A 67 5.59 3.61 14.06
C THR A 67 4.99 2.21 14.14
N TYR A 68 3.98 1.92 13.31
CA TYR A 68 3.33 0.61 13.24
C TYR A 68 4.03 -0.36 12.29
N TYR A 69 4.87 0.15 11.39
CA TYR A 69 5.65 -0.72 10.52
C TYR A 69 6.75 -1.45 11.29
N GLN A 70 6.66 -2.78 11.33
CA GLN A 70 7.66 -3.65 11.95
C GLN A 70 7.97 -4.81 11.01
N LYS A 71 9.23 -5.21 10.93
CA LYS A 71 9.63 -6.38 10.15
C LYS A 71 10.72 -7.19 10.84
N ARG A 72 10.80 -8.48 10.54
CA ARG A 72 11.90 -9.36 10.91
C ARG A 72 12.31 -10.18 9.69
N GLU A 73 13.48 -9.84 9.16
CA GLU A 73 14.01 -10.45 7.94
C GLU A 73 12.96 -10.45 6.81
N ARG A 74 12.76 -11.59 6.13
CA ARG A 74 11.75 -11.77 5.08
C ARG A 74 10.51 -12.52 5.53
N TYR A 75 10.51 -13.10 6.73
CA TYR A 75 9.49 -14.06 7.15
C TYR A 75 8.39 -13.44 8.00
N TRP A 76 8.46 -12.15 8.32
CA TRP A 76 7.48 -11.54 9.20
C TRP A 76 7.42 -10.03 8.99
N GLU A 77 6.21 -9.49 8.86
CA GLU A 77 5.97 -8.05 8.88
C GLU A 77 4.60 -7.68 9.45
N LYS A 78 4.53 -6.47 10.00
CA LYS A 78 3.32 -5.78 10.41
C LYS A 78 3.34 -4.38 9.84
N PHE A 79 2.18 -3.92 9.40
CA PHE A 79 2.01 -2.58 8.88
C PHE A 79 0.60 -2.07 9.16
N LEU A 80 0.47 -0.76 9.11
CA LEU A 80 -0.82 -0.09 9.12
C LEU A 80 -0.79 1.00 8.06
N TYR A 81 -1.82 1.03 7.23
CA TYR A 81 -2.13 2.22 6.44
C TYR A 81 -3.52 2.72 6.78
N ALA A 82 -3.71 4.03 6.67
CA ALA A 82 -4.98 4.68 6.95
C ALA A 82 -5.20 5.86 5.99
N TRP A 83 -6.47 6.20 5.80
CA TRP A 83 -6.89 7.40 5.08
C TRP A 83 -8.17 7.96 5.69
N ILE A 84 -8.44 9.23 5.38
CA ILE A 84 -9.65 9.92 5.78
C ILE A 84 -10.42 10.25 4.51
N ASP A 85 -11.69 9.84 4.46
CA ASP A 85 -12.65 10.34 3.50
C ASP A 85 -13.29 11.61 4.10
N GLU A 86 -12.81 12.78 3.67
CA GLU A 86 -13.31 14.06 4.16
C GLU A 86 -14.77 14.33 3.76
N LYS A 87 -15.25 13.74 2.65
CA LYS A 87 -16.61 13.98 2.16
C LYS A 87 -17.62 13.26 3.03
N GLU A 88 -17.34 12.01 3.36
CA GLU A 88 -18.19 11.17 4.21
C GLU A 88 -17.87 11.35 5.70
N ASN A 89 -16.79 12.07 6.04
CA ASN A 89 -16.29 12.25 7.40
C ASN A 89 -16.04 10.90 8.10
N LEU A 90 -15.39 9.99 7.36
CA LEU A 90 -15.04 8.65 7.81
C LEU A 90 -13.52 8.47 7.79
N SER A 91 -13.01 7.74 8.77
CA SER A 91 -11.62 7.26 8.76
C SER A 91 -11.59 5.76 8.53
N TYR A 92 -10.66 5.34 7.70
CA TYR A 92 -10.42 3.94 7.42
C TYR A 92 -8.98 3.59 7.79
N ALA A 93 -8.79 2.39 8.32
CA ALA A 93 -7.48 1.86 8.63
C ALA A 93 -7.46 0.37 8.31
N LEU A 94 -6.36 -0.10 7.73
CA LEU A 94 -6.08 -1.51 7.56
C LEU A 94 -4.82 -1.85 8.33
N PHE A 95 -4.90 -2.90 9.15
CA PHE A 95 -3.77 -3.50 9.82
C PHE A 95 -3.44 -4.82 9.13
N GLY A 96 -2.20 -4.94 8.65
CA GLY A 96 -1.70 -6.16 8.03
C GLY A 96 -0.65 -6.85 8.90
N TRP A 97 -0.73 -8.17 8.94
CA TRP A 97 0.28 -9.05 9.53
C TRP A 97 0.58 -10.14 8.50
N PHE A 98 1.83 -10.23 8.07
CA PHE A 98 2.35 -11.35 7.28
C PHE A 98 3.36 -12.15 8.09
N GLU A 99 3.31 -13.47 7.94
CA GLU A 99 4.23 -14.41 8.55
C GLU A 99 4.43 -15.63 7.64
N ASP A 100 5.66 -15.89 7.26
CA ASP A 100 6.12 -17.10 6.55
C ASP A 100 6.76 -18.05 7.57
N SER A 101 5.91 -18.63 8.42
CA SER A 101 6.32 -19.63 9.41
C SER A 101 5.37 -20.83 9.33
N ALA A 102 5.87 -22.01 9.71
CA ALA A 102 5.07 -23.23 9.80
C ALA A 102 4.16 -23.25 11.05
N ASP A 103 3.66 -22.08 11.47
CA ASP A 103 2.66 -22.01 12.54
C ASP A 103 1.36 -22.67 12.08
N SER A 104 0.71 -23.37 13.00
CA SER A 104 -0.58 -23.96 12.69
C SER A 104 -1.62 -22.86 12.51
N VAL A 105 -2.60 -23.10 11.63
CA VAL A 105 -3.71 -22.17 11.39
C VAL A 105 -4.42 -21.78 12.70
N GLU A 106 -4.46 -22.69 13.68
CA GLU A 106 -5.02 -22.45 15.01
C GLU A 106 -4.24 -21.38 15.81
N ASN A 107 -2.91 -21.34 15.71
CA ASN A 107 -2.10 -20.32 16.38
C ASN A 107 -2.35 -18.93 15.75
N VAL A 108 -2.52 -18.88 14.43
CA VAL A 108 -2.87 -17.67 13.71
C VAL A 108 -4.25 -17.17 14.16
N PHE A 109 -5.25 -18.04 14.23
CA PHE A 109 -6.59 -17.67 14.74
C PHE A 109 -6.57 -17.23 16.19
N PHE A 110 -5.82 -17.92 17.06
CA PHE A 110 -5.70 -17.50 18.46
C PHE A 110 -5.17 -16.07 18.56
N SER A 111 -4.12 -15.75 17.79
CA SER A 111 -3.52 -14.40 17.76
C SER A 111 -4.47 -13.36 17.17
N LEU A 112 -5.15 -13.68 16.07
CA LEU A 112 -6.09 -12.79 15.39
C LEU A 112 -7.33 -12.53 16.25
N ASN A 113 -7.93 -13.56 16.85
CA ASN A 113 -9.07 -13.45 17.76
C ASN A 113 -8.74 -12.55 18.95
N LYS A 114 -7.57 -12.75 19.55
CA LYS A 114 -7.12 -11.93 20.68
C LYS A 114 -6.90 -10.47 20.27
N PHE A 115 -6.39 -10.23 19.07
CA PHE A 115 -6.15 -8.88 18.54
C PHE A 115 -7.45 -8.17 18.18
N ALA A 116 -8.37 -8.84 17.49
CA ALA A 116 -9.63 -8.29 17.00
C ALA A 116 -10.77 -8.36 18.04
N HIS A 117 -10.53 -8.97 19.21
CA HIS A 117 -11.58 -9.33 20.17
C HIS A 117 -12.73 -10.13 19.53
N TYR A 118 -12.38 -11.02 18.60
CA TYR A 118 -13.34 -11.82 17.84
C TYR A 118 -13.61 -13.16 18.53
N GLU A 119 -14.88 -13.46 18.77
CA GLU A 119 -15.35 -14.71 19.40
C GLU A 119 -16.17 -15.60 18.44
N GLY A 120 -16.32 -15.18 17.17
CA GLY A 120 -17.11 -15.90 16.17
C GLY A 120 -16.33 -17.00 15.44
N GLU A 121 -16.99 -17.59 14.44
CA GLU A 121 -16.40 -18.60 13.56
C GLU A 121 -15.87 -17.96 12.26
N TYR A 122 -14.99 -18.66 11.56
CA TYR A 122 -14.45 -18.20 10.29
C TYR A 122 -15.06 -18.98 9.13
N ASP A 123 -15.55 -18.27 8.12
CA ASP A 123 -15.93 -18.86 6.84
C ASP A 123 -14.66 -19.23 6.07
N LYS A 124 -14.52 -20.52 5.72
CA LYS A 124 -13.41 -21.02 4.89
C LYS A 124 -13.80 -21.02 3.41
N THR A 125 -12.97 -20.42 2.56
CA THR A 125 -12.99 -20.62 1.11
C THR A 125 -11.60 -21.01 0.61
N GLU A 126 -11.50 -21.63 -0.57
CA GLU A 126 -10.25 -22.17 -1.10
C GLU A 126 -10.24 -22.05 -2.63
N ASP A 127 -9.08 -21.71 -3.19
CA ASP A 127 -8.79 -21.77 -4.62
C ASP A 127 -7.64 -22.75 -4.91
N GLU A 128 -7.12 -22.78 -6.14
CA GLU A 128 -6.04 -23.71 -6.51
C GLU A 128 -4.73 -23.54 -5.71
N LYS A 129 -4.51 -22.39 -5.08
CA LYS A 129 -3.24 -22.00 -4.46
C LYS A 129 -3.37 -21.51 -3.02
N HIS A 130 -4.57 -21.13 -2.59
CA HIS A 130 -4.79 -20.41 -1.34
C HIS A 130 -6.01 -20.91 -0.59
N ILE A 131 -5.94 -20.77 0.73
CA ILE A 131 -7.06 -20.95 1.64
C ILE A 131 -7.33 -19.59 2.30
N TYR A 132 -8.58 -19.17 2.30
CA TYR A 132 -9.04 -17.93 2.90
C TYR A 132 -9.96 -18.22 4.09
N TYR A 133 -9.80 -17.43 5.15
CA TYR A 133 -10.64 -17.46 6.34
C TYR A 133 -11.18 -16.06 6.61
N PHE A 134 -12.50 -15.93 6.74
CA PHE A 134 -13.17 -14.64 6.93
C PHE A 134 -14.07 -14.64 8.17
N GLY A 135 -13.87 -13.68 9.07
CA GLY A 135 -14.72 -13.45 10.26
C GLY A 135 -15.44 -12.11 10.15
N LYS A 136 -16.66 -12.01 10.69
CA LYS A 136 -17.55 -10.84 10.53
C LYS A 136 -18.12 -10.34 11.85
#